data_AF-A0A2M6ZDY3-F1
#
_entry.id   AF-A0A2M6ZDY3-F1
#
_cell.length_a   1.000
_cell.length_b   1.000
_cell.length_c   1.000
_cell.angle_alpha   90.00
_cell.angle_beta   90.00
_cell.angle_gamma   90.00
#
_symmetry.space_group_name_H-M   'P 1'
#
loop_
_entity.id
_entity.type
_entity.pdbx_description
1 polymer ?
#
loop_
_entity_poly.entity_id
_entity_poly.type
_entity_poly.pdbx_seq_one_letter_code
_entity_poly.pdbx_strand_id
1 'polypeptide(L)'
;MESTADPIMVSALEHYSYCPRQCALIHLESVWDENIYTMRGRDVHERADEASSHVASDVRVERALPIWSKRMNLVGRADVVEFHGKVPYPVEYKSGRHRKGRHEAIQLCAQA
;
A
#
# COMPACT_ATOMS: atom_id res chain seq x y z
N MET A 1 22.42 -19.33 -12.55
CA MET A 1 22.41 -18.10 -11.73
C MET A 1 21.03 -17.53 -11.85
N GLU A 2 20.20 -17.77 -10.83
CA GLU A 2 18.91 -17.10 -10.72
C GLU A 2 19.21 -15.62 -10.51
N SER A 3 18.86 -14.75 -11.46
CA SER A 3 19.01 -13.31 -11.24
C SER A 3 18.03 -12.96 -10.13
N THR A 4 18.53 -12.76 -8.92
CA THR A 4 17.74 -12.27 -7.78
C THR A 4 17.47 -10.80 -8.04
N ALA A 5 16.52 -10.51 -8.93
CA ALA A 5 16.05 -9.16 -9.15
C ALA A 5 15.53 -8.61 -7.82
N ASP A 6 15.87 -7.36 -7.50
CA ASP A 6 15.41 -6.72 -6.27
C ASP A 6 13.86 -6.76 -6.19
N PRO A 7 13.29 -6.95 -4.99
CA PRO A 7 11.85 -7.04 -4.83
C PRO A 7 11.18 -5.71 -5.20
N ILE A 8 10.05 -5.80 -5.88
CA ILE A 8 9.29 -4.62 -6.34
C ILE A 8 8.35 -4.17 -5.24
N MET A 9 8.29 -2.86 -5.00
CA MET A 9 7.35 -2.27 -4.06
C MET A 9 5.91 -2.52 -4.52
N VAL A 10 5.02 -2.95 -3.62
CA VAL A 10 3.59 -3.16 -3.91
C VAL A 10 2.95 -1.87 -4.48
N SER A 11 3.33 -0.70 -3.97
CA SER A 11 2.88 0.59 -4.49
C SER A 11 3.41 0.93 -5.89
N ALA A 12 4.51 0.32 -6.33
CA ALA A 12 4.99 0.49 -7.70
C ALA A 12 4.02 -0.08 -8.73
N LEU A 13 3.21 -1.09 -8.38
CA LEU A 13 2.21 -1.65 -9.29
C LEU A 13 1.11 -0.64 -9.61
N GLU A 14 0.63 0.09 -8.61
CA GLU A 14 -0.30 1.20 -8.79
C GLU A 14 0.34 2.33 -9.59
N HIS A 15 1.53 2.80 -9.17
CA HIS A 15 2.20 3.92 -9.81
C HIS A 15 2.51 3.64 -11.29
N TYR A 16 2.96 2.42 -11.61
CA TYR A 16 3.24 2.02 -12.98
C TYR A 16 1.96 1.94 -13.82
N SER A 17 0.90 1.38 -13.25
CA SER A 17 -0.41 1.28 -13.90
C SER A 17 -1.00 2.67 -14.20
N TYR A 18 -0.79 3.64 -13.31
CA TYR A 18 -1.22 5.02 -13.52
C TYR A 18 -0.34 5.73 -14.56
N CYS A 19 0.99 5.72 -14.38
CA CYS A 19 1.95 6.33 -15.31
C CYS A 19 3.37 5.77 -15.10
N PRO A 20 3.95 5.05 -16.07
CA PRO A 20 5.32 4.52 -15.97
C PRO A 20 6.38 5.59 -15.69
N ARG A 21 6.22 6.79 -16.26
CA ARG A 21 7.12 7.92 -15.99
C ARG A 21 7.03 8.36 -14.53
N GLN A 22 5.82 8.47 -13.97
CA GLN A 22 5.65 8.83 -12.56
C GLN A 22 6.21 7.74 -11.63
N CYS A 23 6.00 6.46 -11.98
CA CYS A 23 6.57 5.35 -11.25
C CYS A 23 8.10 5.42 -11.18
N ALA A 24 8.77 5.72 -12.31
CA ALA A 24 10.22 5.90 -12.34
C ALA A 24 10.67 7.09 -11.49
N LEU A 25 9.98 8.22 -11.56
CA LEU A 25 10.28 9.39 -10.72
C LEU A 25 10.17 9.05 -9.22
N ILE A 26 9.15 8.30 -8.82
CA ILE A 26 8.93 7.92 -7.42
C ILE A 26 9.94 6.86 -6.93
N HIS A 27 10.11 5.76 -7.69
CA HIS A 27 10.82 4.56 -7.21
C HIS A 27 12.28 4.48 -7.64
N LEU A 28 12.70 5.19 -8.69
CA LEU A 28 14.10 5.22 -9.15
C LEU A 28 14.77 6.53 -8.75
N GLU A 29 14.12 7.67 -8.98
CA GLU A 29 14.70 9.00 -8.75
C GLU A 29 14.38 9.55 -7.36
N SER A 30 13.52 8.89 -6.58
CA SER A 30 13.05 9.35 -5.26
C SER A 30 12.45 10.76 -5.26
N VAL A 31 11.87 11.19 -6.40
CA VAL A 31 11.21 12.47 -6.57
C VAL A 31 9.76 12.35 -6.11
N TRP A 32 9.48 12.88 -4.92
CA TRP A 32 8.14 13.04 -4.37
C TRP A 32 7.71 14.50 -4.52
N ASP A 33 6.98 14.83 -5.60
CA ASP A 33 6.46 16.17 -5.78
C ASP A 33 5.25 16.36 -4.83
N GLU A 34 5.47 17.10 -3.73
CA GLU A 34 4.47 17.33 -2.69
C GLU A 34 3.35 18.23 -3.21
N ASN A 35 2.32 17.62 -3.79
CA ASN A 35 1.08 18.33 -4.13
C ASN A 35 0.21 18.49 -2.86
N ILE A 36 -0.51 19.62 -2.74
CA ILE A 36 -1.41 19.95 -1.62
C ILE A 36 -2.47 18.86 -1.39
N TYR A 37 -2.85 18.12 -2.43
CA TYR A 37 -3.77 16.97 -2.31
C TYR A 37 -3.11 15.74 -1.66
N THR A 38 -1.81 15.54 -1.86
CA THR A 38 -1.03 14.47 -1.20
C THR A 38 -0.78 14.79 0.27
N MET A 39 -0.61 16.07 0.64
CA MET A 39 -0.47 16.49 2.05
C MET A 39 -1.75 16.22 2.87
N ARG A 40 -2.94 16.44 2.32
CA ARG A 40 -4.21 16.07 2.99
C ARG A 40 -4.42 14.56 3.10
N GLY A 41 -3.93 13.79 2.12
CA GLY A 41 -3.86 12.33 2.23
C GLY A 41 -2.91 11.90 3.34
N ARG A 42 -1.75 12.56 3.45
CA ARG A 42 -0.72 12.30 4.46
C ARG A 42 -1.22 12.50 5.88
N ASP A 43 -2.09 13.46 6.16
CA ASP A 43 -2.66 13.66 7.51
C ASP A 43 -3.58 12.50 7.95
N VAL A 44 -4.22 11.83 6.99
CA VAL A 44 -5.02 10.60 7.21
C VAL A 44 -4.12 9.36 7.28
N HIS A 45 -3.08 9.30 6.45
CA HIS A 45 -2.08 8.22 6.45
C HIS A 45 -1.08 8.33 7.62
N GLU A 46 -0.80 9.50 8.20
CA GLU A 46 0.16 9.66 9.30
C GLU A 46 -0.29 8.89 10.54
N ARG A 47 -1.61 8.76 10.75
CA ARG A 47 -2.19 7.87 11.77
C ARG A 47 -2.26 6.40 11.35
N ALA A 48 -2.15 6.09 10.06
CA ALA A 48 -2.10 4.72 9.53
C ALA A 48 -0.66 4.20 9.40
N ASP A 49 0.32 5.10 9.34
CA ASP A 49 1.75 4.84 9.16
C ASP A 49 2.44 4.42 10.46
N GLU A 50 1.85 4.76 11.60
CA GLU A 50 2.28 4.23 12.90
C GLU A 50 1.84 2.77 13.05
N ALA A 51 2.84 1.89 13.06
CA ALA A 51 2.65 0.47 13.33
C ALA A 51 1.95 0.28 14.67
N SER A 52 0.73 -0.23 14.62
CA SER A 52 -0.11 -0.43 15.80
C SER A 52 -1.02 -1.63 15.61
N SER A 53 -1.21 -2.36 16.71
CA SER A 53 -2.12 -3.49 16.80
C SER A 53 -3.21 -3.15 17.81
N HIS A 54 -4.47 -3.24 17.43
CA HIS A 54 -5.59 -3.07 18.34
C HIS A 54 -6.73 -4.02 17.99
N VAL A 55 -7.61 -4.27 18.96
CA VAL A 55 -8.83 -5.05 18.76
C VAL A 55 -10.00 -4.08 18.71
N ALA A 56 -10.76 -4.14 17.63
CA ALA A 56 -12.00 -3.40 17.44
C ALA A 56 -13.12 -4.39 17.14
N SER A 57 -14.14 -4.48 18.00
CA SER A 57 -15.31 -5.35 17.79
C SER A 57 -14.94 -6.81 17.45
N ASP A 58 -14.03 -7.41 18.22
CA ASP A 58 -13.49 -8.78 18.03
C ASP A 58 -12.68 -9.01 16.73
N VAL A 59 -12.40 -7.94 15.97
CA VAL A 59 -11.49 -7.96 14.82
C VAL A 59 -10.14 -7.39 15.26
N ARG A 60 -9.05 -8.15 15.03
CA ARG A 60 -7.69 -7.62 15.24
C ARG A 60 -7.32 -6.77 14.03
N VAL A 61 -6.93 -5.54 14.27
CA VAL A 61 -6.57 -4.56 13.24
C VAL A 61 -5.09 -4.24 13.39
N GLU A 62 -4.32 -4.51 12.35
CA GLU A 62 -2.90 -4.13 12.24
C GLU A 62 -2.77 -2.94 11.29
N ARG A 63 -2.07 -1.89 11.70
CA ARG A 63 -1.74 -0.74 10.86
C ARG A 63 -0.28 -0.78 10.42
N ALA A 64 0.01 -0.22 9.25
CA ALA A 64 1.36 -0.17 8.69
C ALA A 64 2.05 -1.55 8.66
N LEU A 65 1.30 -2.62 8.34
CA LEU A 65 1.79 -4.00 8.38
C LEU A 65 2.78 -4.25 7.23
N PRO A 66 4.05 -4.62 7.52
CA PRO A 66 4.99 -5.01 6.47
C PRO A 66 4.54 -6.32 5.81
N ILE A 67 4.56 -6.36 4.49
CA ILE A 67 4.15 -7.52 3.68
C ILE A 67 5.21 -7.86 2.63
N TRP A 68 5.34 -9.14 2.30
CA TRP A 68 6.26 -9.62 1.26
C TRP A 68 5.76 -10.92 0.62
N SER A 69 6.07 -11.11 -0.66
CA SER A 69 5.79 -12.32 -1.41
C SER A 69 7.03 -12.76 -2.17
N LYS A 70 7.64 -13.88 -1.73
CA LYS A 70 8.78 -14.48 -2.42
C LYS A 70 8.41 -14.97 -3.83
N ARG A 71 7.19 -15.50 -3.99
CA ARG A 71 6.71 -16.03 -5.26
C ARG A 71 6.52 -14.95 -6.32
N MET A 72 6.02 -13.77 -5.91
CA MET A 72 5.76 -12.66 -6.83
C MET A 72 6.91 -11.63 -6.85
N ASN A 73 7.95 -11.83 -6.02
CA ASN A 73 9.03 -10.88 -5.79
C ASN A 73 8.53 -9.47 -5.41
N LEU A 74 7.56 -9.42 -4.48
CA LEU A 74 6.94 -8.17 -4.01
C LEU A 74 7.28 -7.90 -2.55
N VAL A 75 7.43 -6.63 -2.20
CA VAL A 75 7.60 -6.12 -0.83
C VAL A 75 6.75 -4.86 -0.66
N GLY A 76 6.25 -4.58 0.55
CA GLY A 76 5.53 -3.34 0.77
C GLY A 76 4.97 -3.21 2.18
N ARG A 77 4.01 -2.30 2.31
CA ARG A 77 3.28 -2.03 3.54
C ARG A 77 1.79 -2.00 3.20
N ALA A 78 0.99 -2.70 4.01
CA ALA A 78 -0.45 -2.55 4.00
C ALA A 78 -0.85 -1.55 5.08
N ASP A 79 -1.64 -0.54 4.72
CA ASP A 79 -1.99 0.54 5.64
C ASP A 79 -2.86 0.05 6.78
N VAL A 80 -3.85 -0.79 6.47
CA VAL A 80 -4.65 -1.50 7.46
C VAL A 80 -4.89 -2.94 7.02
N VAL A 81 -4.77 -3.89 7.95
CA VAL A 81 -5.16 -5.28 7.77
C VAL A 81 -6.08 -5.70 8.90
N GLU A 82 -7.29 -6.11 8.53
CA GLU A 82 -8.26 -6.69 9.45
C GLU A 82 -8.11 -8.21 9.49
N PHE A 83 -7.95 -8.77 10.68
CA PHE A 83 -7.89 -10.20 10.91
C PHE A 83 -9.23 -10.68 11.44
N HIS A 84 -9.99 -11.33 10.57
CA HIS A 84 -11.24 -12.01 10.90
C HIS A 84 -10.88 -13.45 11.30
N GLY A 85 -10.61 -13.65 12.59
CA GLY A 85 -9.98 -14.87 13.08
C GLY A 85 -8.53 -15.01 12.61
N LYS A 86 -8.26 -15.99 11.73
CA LYS A 86 -6.92 -16.21 11.15
C LYS A 86 -6.78 -15.67 9.72
N VAL A 87 -7.84 -15.11 9.15
CA VAL A 87 -7.86 -14.68 7.75
C VAL A 87 -7.54 -13.18 7.69
N PRO A 88 -6.45 -12.76 7.02
CA PRO A 88 -6.13 -11.35 6.82
C PRO A 88 -6.96 -10.75 5.67
N TYR A 89 -7.45 -9.53 5.87
CA TYR A 89 -8.14 -8.72 4.88
C TYR A 89 -7.47 -7.34 4.81
N PRO A 90 -6.69 -7.06 3.75
CA PRO A 90 -6.18 -5.72 3.50
C PRO A 90 -7.32 -4.73 3.27
N VAL A 91 -7.22 -3.55 3.88
CA VAL A 91 -8.23 -2.48 3.80
C VAL A 91 -7.54 -1.16 3.45
N GLU A 92 -7.93 -0.58 2.32
CA GLU A 92 -7.47 0.73 1.86
C GLU A 92 -8.53 1.80 2.18
N TYR A 93 -8.25 2.65 3.19
CA TYR A 93 -9.16 3.70 3.62
C TYR A 93 -8.98 4.95 2.74
N LYS A 94 -10.02 5.32 1.99
CA LYS A 94 -10.03 6.58 1.25
C LYS A 94 -10.83 7.67 1.95
N SER A 95 -10.24 8.85 2.10
CA SER A 95 -11.00 10.04 2.48
C SER A 95 -11.78 10.61 1.28
N GLY A 96 -13.09 10.79 1.43
CA GLY A 96 -13.96 11.40 0.42
C GLY A 96 -14.74 10.42 -0.48
N ARG A 97 -15.38 10.96 -1.54
CA ARG A 97 -16.26 10.17 -2.42
C ARG A 97 -15.43 9.13 -3.19
N HIS A 98 -15.77 7.86 -3.00
CA HIS A 98 -15.11 6.76 -3.72
C HIS A 98 -15.18 6.97 -5.23
N ARG A 99 -14.01 7.22 -5.85
CA ARG A 99 -13.82 7.10 -7.28
C ARG A 99 -13.34 5.68 -7.55
N LYS A 100 -13.99 4.98 -8.48
CA LYS A 100 -13.52 3.68 -8.98
C LYS A 100 -12.19 3.88 -9.71
N GLY A 101 -11.08 3.81 -8.99
CA GLY A 101 -9.73 3.80 -9.55
C GLY A 101 -9.34 2.38 -9.92
N ARG A 102 -8.95 2.13 -11.18
CA ARG A 102 -8.42 0.82 -11.58
C ARG A 102 -7.03 0.56 -11.01
N HIS A 103 -6.28 1.62 -10.68
CA HIS A 103 -4.88 1.52 -10.27
C HIS A 103 -4.74 1.10 -8.80
N GLU A 104 -5.47 1.72 -7.88
CA GLU A 104 -5.42 1.37 -6.45
C GLU A 104 -5.96 -0.03 -6.19
N ALA A 105 -6.92 -0.49 -7.01
CA ALA A 105 -7.39 -1.87 -6.95
C ALA A 105 -6.26 -2.87 -7.23
N ILE A 106 -5.27 -2.53 -8.07
CA ILE A 106 -4.11 -3.39 -8.32
C ILE A 106 -3.23 -3.48 -7.08
N GLN A 107 -2.98 -2.36 -6.40
CA GLN A 107 -2.25 -2.34 -5.14
C GLN A 107 -2.96 -3.18 -4.08
N LEU A 108 -4.27 -2.98 -3.88
CA LEU A 108 -5.06 -3.74 -2.91
C LEU A 108 -5.08 -5.25 -3.22
N CYS A 109 -5.20 -5.63 -4.50
CA CYS A 109 -5.10 -7.04 -4.90
C CYS A 109 -3.72 -7.64 -4.64
N ALA A 110 -2.65 -6.86 -4.76
CA ALA A 110 -1.29 -7.32 -4.49
C ALA A 110 -0.96 -7.44 -2.99
N GLN A 111 -1.73 -6.77 -2.13
CA GLN A 111 -1.65 -6.91 -0.66
C GLN A 111 -2.30 -8.21 -0.16
N ALA A 112 -3.18 -8.85 -0.94
CA ALA A 112 -4.00 -10.01 -0.54
C ALA A 112 -3.35 -11.37 -0.84
#